data_AF-A0A5D4HD28-F1
#
_entry.id   AF-A0A5D4HD28-F1
#
_cell.length_a   1.000
_cell.length_b   1.000
_cell.length_c   1.000
_cell.angle_alpha   90.00
_cell.angle_beta   90.00
_cell.angle_gamma   90.00
#
_symmetry.space_group_name_H-M   'P 1'
#
loop_
_entity.id
_entity.type
_entity.pdbx_description
1 polymer ?
#
loop_
_entity_poly.entity_id
_entity_poly.type
_entity_poly.pdbx_seq_one_letter_code
_entity_poly.pdbx_strand_id
1 'polypeptide(L)'
;LIPAADAPYFYADLASTAAELNDEPLPVAPGRARAALLLGRARATGSRYHLTGYGGDEIFLGLPHAYQDLFHGNPFTAWSHLGGLRHQLGWPLLPTVKALLDRSAFPRWLAGAVTAAPQPVARTPLLSWGVRQSLHPWLTERATALIAEEFRAAAEEAEPIDPWRGRHVDIDGVRMGARHFQAMEDIGMTLGLPVAAPFYDDRILEATLAVRLPERISPWRYKPLLVEAMRGVVPDALLARTTKDHMASDEHQGLREHAPELAELWAGSRLAQHGLVDSRQLLRLAAEPFSPVLVEHSISSTVAGETWLRTAENAWPAPQLTL
;
A
#
# COMPACT_ATOMS: atom_id res chain seq x y z
N LEU A 1 -14.04 -6.55 23.49
CA LEU A 1 -12.60 -6.84 23.31
C LEU A 1 -12.49 -8.18 22.60
N ILE A 2 -11.68 -8.27 21.54
CA ILE A 2 -11.46 -9.50 20.79
C ILE A 2 -10.10 -10.06 21.25
N PRO A 3 -10.03 -11.28 21.80
CA PRO A 3 -8.76 -11.92 22.12
C PRO A 3 -7.85 -12.01 20.90
N ALA A 4 -6.55 -11.79 21.06
CA ALA A 4 -5.59 -11.85 19.96
C ALA A 4 -5.59 -13.23 19.27
N ALA A 5 -5.77 -14.30 20.04
CA ALA A 5 -5.86 -15.68 19.52
C ALA A 5 -7.09 -15.94 18.64
N ASP A 6 -8.13 -15.09 18.72
CA ASP A 6 -9.34 -15.22 17.91
C ASP A 6 -9.23 -14.45 16.58
N ALA A 7 -8.23 -13.58 16.44
CA ALA A 7 -8.04 -12.78 15.24
C ALA A 7 -7.21 -13.57 14.22
N PRO A 8 -7.79 -13.97 13.06
CA PRO A 8 -7.04 -14.72 12.06
C PRO A 8 -5.85 -13.90 11.58
N TYR A 9 -4.74 -14.55 11.27
CA TYR A 9 -3.60 -13.90 10.63
C TYR A 9 -3.90 -13.55 9.17
N PHE A 10 -2.94 -12.92 8.51
CA PHE A 10 -3.02 -12.71 7.08
C PHE A 10 -3.04 -14.05 6.32
N TYR A 11 -3.62 -14.05 5.13
CA TYR A 11 -3.74 -15.21 4.23
C TYR A 11 -4.70 -16.31 4.72
N ALA A 12 -5.52 -16.03 5.73
CA ALA A 12 -6.59 -16.91 6.14
C ALA A 12 -7.79 -16.83 5.17
N ASP A 13 -8.39 -17.98 4.86
CA ASP A 13 -9.67 -18.10 4.13
C ASP A 13 -9.63 -17.46 2.73
N LEU A 14 -8.49 -17.57 2.05
CA LEU A 14 -8.28 -17.19 0.65
C LEU A 14 -9.11 -18.04 -0.31
N ALA A 15 -9.45 -19.27 0.08
CA ALA A 15 -10.33 -20.14 -0.70
C ALA A 15 -11.80 -19.69 -0.67
N SER A 16 -12.21 -18.86 0.30
CA SER A 16 -13.51 -18.20 0.21
C SER A 16 -13.51 -17.29 -1.01
N THR A 17 -14.14 -17.73 -2.09
CA THR A 17 -14.41 -16.90 -3.25
C THR A 17 -15.17 -15.67 -2.76
N ALA A 18 -14.50 -14.52 -2.74
CA ALA A 18 -15.06 -13.28 -2.28
C ALA A 18 -16.38 -13.04 -3.03
N ALA A 19 -17.44 -12.76 -2.28
CA ALA A 19 -18.68 -12.26 -2.89
C ALA A 19 -18.47 -10.86 -3.50
N GLU A 20 -17.37 -10.21 -3.12
CA GLU A 20 -16.97 -8.88 -3.54
C GLU A 20 -16.07 -8.96 -4.78
N LEU A 21 -16.66 -8.76 -5.96
CA LEU A 21 -15.88 -8.50 -7.17
C LEU A 21 -15.45 -7.03 -7.18
N ASN A 22 -14.20 -6.77 -6.77
CA ASN A 22 -13.61 -5.44 -6.86
C ASN A 22 -13.27 -5.10 -8.33
N ASP A 23 -13.23 -3.80 -8.65
CA ASP A 23 -12.86 -3.32 -9.99
C ASP A 23 -11.41 -3.68 -10.38
N GLU A 24 -10.52 -3.80 -9.40
CA GLU A 24 -9.09 -4.11 -9.60
C GLU A 24 -8.56 -5.03 -8.47
N PRO A 25 -7.43 -5.75 -8.68
CA PRO A 25 -6.88 -6.69 -7.70
C PRO A 25 -6.19 -5.97 -6.51
N LEU A 26 -7.01 -5.37 -5.64
CA LEU A 26 -6.53 -4.67 -4.44
C LEU A 26 -6.06 -5.67 -3.36
N PRO A 27 -4.95 -5.40 -2.66
CA PRO A 27 -4.38 -6.27 -1.61
C PRO A 27 -5.18 -6.28 -0.30
N VAL A 28 -6.50 -6.33 -0.38
CA VAL A 28 -7.39 -6.58 0.75
C VAL A 28 -7.51 -8.07 1.06
N ALA A 29 -7.35 -8.93 0.04
CA ALA A 29 -7.56 -10.37 0.15
C ALA A 29 -6.73 -11.03 1.28
N PRO A 30 -5.43 -10.71 1.44
CA PRO A 30 -4.65 -11.25 2.56
C PRO A 30 -5.21 -10.90 3.94
N GLY A 31 -5.89 -9.77 4.11
CA GLY A 31 -6.45 -9.32 5.39
C GLY A 31 -7.96 -9.54 5.54
N ARG A 32 -8.63 -10.11 4.53
CA ARG A 32 -10.10 -10.13 4.43
C ARG A 32 -10.77 -10.83 5.60
N ALA A 33 -10.33 -12.04 5.97
CA ALA A 33 -10.92 -12.82 7.06
C ALA A 33 -10.86 -12.06 8.40
N ARG A 34 -9.74 -11.39 8.65
CA ARG A 34 -9.58 -10.54 9.85
C ARG A 34 -10.54 -9.36 9.82
N ALA A 35 -10.62 -8.66 8.69
CA ALA A 35 -11.53 -7.53 8.56
C ALA A 35 -13.00 -7.97 8.75
N ALA A 36 -13.38 -9.13 8.18
CA ALA A 36 -14.71 -9.70 8.34
C ALA A 36 -15.05 -10.05 9.78
N LEU A 37 -14.11 -10.64 10.53
CA LEU A 37 -14.28 -10.89 11.96
C LEU A 37 -14.51 -9.58 12.73
N LEU A 38 -13.66 -8.58 12.53
CA LEU A 38 -13.73 -7.31 13.25
C LEU A 38 -15.06 -6.58 12.98
N LEU A 39 -15.45 -6.48 11.71
CA LEU A 39 -16.69 -5.83 11.29
C LEU A 39 -17.92 -6.63 11.74
N GLY A 40 -17.89 -7.96 11.63
CA GLY A 40 -18.96 -8.84 12.11
C GLY A 40 -19.19 -8.69 13.62
N ARG A 41 -18.13 -8.59 14.42
CA ARG A 41 -18.22 -8.33 15.87
C ARG A 41 -18.78 -6.94 16.16
N ALA A 42 -18.31 -5.91 15.46
CA ALA A 42 -18.83 -4.55 15.62
C ALA A 42 -20.33 -4.46 15.25
N ARG A 43 -20.75 -5.16 14.20
CA ARG A 43 -22.17 -5.25 13.83
C ARG A 43 -22.99 -5.96 14.89
N ALA A 44 -22.48 -7.07 15.46
CA ALA A 44 -23.17 -7.83 16.50
C ALA A 44 -23.41 -7.03 17.78
N THR A 45 -22.60 -6.00 18.06
CA THR A 45 -22.84 -5.06 19.17
C THR A 45 -23.85 -3.96 18.84
N GLY A 46 -24.46 -3.98 17.66
CA GLY A 46 -25.44 -2.98 17.21
C GLY A 46 -24.83 -1.73 16.55
N SER A 47 -23.54 -1.76 16.18
CA SER A 47 -22.93 -0.66 15.44
C SER A 47 -23.63 -0.49 14.09
N ARG A 48 -23.91 0.76 13.72
CA ARG A 48 -24.51 1.11 12.41
C ARG A 48 -23.48 1.60 11.40
N TYR A 49 -22.30 1.97 11.86
CA TYR A 49 -21.21 2.51 11.06
C TYR A 49 -19.88 2.17 11.73
N HIS A 50 -18.85 1.91 10.93
CA HIS A 50 -17.49 1.70 11.41
C HIS A 50 -16.57 2.80 10.87
N LEU A 51 -16.00 3.60 11.77
CA LEU A 51 -15.03 4.64 11.39
C LEU A 51 -13.61 4.07 11.51
N THR A 52 -12.82 4.27 10.47
CA THR A 52 -11.43 3.81 10.40
C THR A 52 -10.46 4.98 10.42
N GLY A 53 -9.18 4.67 10.66
CA GLY A 53 -8.08 5.64 10.59
C GLY A 53 -7.34 5.69 9.25
N TYR A 54 -7.88 5.06 8.19
CA TYR A 54 -7.30 5.11 6.84
C TYR A 54 -7.15 6.56 6.37
N GLY A 55 -6.09 6.87 5.61
CA GLY A 55 -5.73 8.23 5.18
C GLY A 55 -4.90 9.00 6.21
N GLY A 56 -4.91 8.56 7.47
CA GLY A 56 -4.23 9.26 8.54
C GLY A 56 -2.70 9.23 8.44
N ASP A 57 -2.10 8.21 7.82
CA ASP A 57 -0.64 8.17 7.62
C ASP A 57 -0.25 8.99 6.39
N GLU A 58 -0.98 8.81 5.29
CA GLU A 58 -0.81 9.50 4.02
C GLU A 58 -0.79 11.03 4.21
N ILE A 59 -1.73 11.56 4.99
CA ILE A 59 -1.92 13.01 5.14
C ILE A 59 -1.08 13.62 6.25
N PHE A 60 -0.89 12.93 7.38
CA PHE A 60 -0.27 13.51 8.58
C PHE A 60 1.15 13.01 8.87
N LEU A 61 1.57 11.88 8.30
CA LEU A 61 2.97 11.46 8.34
C LEU A 61 3.68 11.93 7.05
N GLY A 62 2.99 11.80 5.92
CA GLY A 62 3.51 12.12 4.59
C GLY A 62 4.62 11.17 4.15
N LEU A 63 4.99 11.26 2.88
CA LEU A 63 6.15 10.53 2.35
C LEU A 63 7.41 11.40 2.40
N PRO A 64 8.61 10.80 2.53
CA PRO A 64 9.87 11.55 2.51
C PRO A 64 10.05 12.41 1.25
N HIS A 65 9.39 12.06 0.15
CA HIS A 65 9.34 12.83 -1.10
C HIS A 65 8.83 14.25 -0.90
N ALA A 66 7.89 14.47 0.03
CA ALA A 66 7.28 15.78 0.25
C ALA A 66 8.31 16.85 0.65
N TYR A 67 9.34 16.46 1.41
CA TYR A 67 10.34 17.39 1.96
C TYR A 67 11.24 18.02 0.89
N GLN A 68 11.30 17.47 -0.32
CA GLN A 68 12.04 18.08 -1.42
C GLN A 68 11.45 19.43 -1.84
N ASP A 69 10.14 19.61 -1.68
CA ASP A 69 9.47 20.84 -2.11
C ASP A 69 9.78 22.02 -1.18
N LEU A 70 10.28 21.76 0.04
CA LEU A 70 10.73 22.81 0.96
C LEU A 70 11.88 23.64 0.39
N PHE A 71 12.67 23.09 -0.55
CA PHE A 71 13.76 23.81 -1.20
C PHE A 71 13.31 25.00 -2.05
N HIS A 72 12.02 25.08 -2.41
CA HIS A 72 11.48 26.20 -3.20
C HIS A 72 11.27 27.49 -2.39
N GLY A 73 11.14 27.41 -1.07
CA GLY A 73 10.85 28.58 -0.24
C GLY A 73 11.63 28.67 1.07
N ASN A 74 12.11 27.56 1.61
CA ASN A 74 12.80 27.53 2.90
C ASN A 74 13.96 26.50 2.89
N PRO A 75 15.07 26.81 2.21
CA PRO A 75 16.17 25.86 2.00
C PRO A 75 16.85 25.42 3.30
N PHE A 76 16.94 26.29 4.32
CA PHE A 76 17.52 25.92 5.62
C PHE A 76 16.66 24.89 6.35
N THR A 77 15.33 25.06 6.33
CA THR A 77 14.40 24.07 6.90
C THR A 77 14.43 22.78 6.10
N ALA A 78 14.49 22.89 4.76
CA ALA A 78 14.61 21.73 3.87
C ALA A 78 15.85 20.89 4.21
N TRP A 79 17.03 21.53 4.35
CA TRP A 79 18.26 20.85 4.74
C TRP A 79 18.20 20.22 6.12
N SER A 80 17.62 20.91 7.10
CA SER A 80 17.45 20.37 8.46
C SER A 80 16.54 19.13 8.46
N HIS A 81 15.39 19.21 7.79
CA HIS A 81 14.43 18.11 7.71
C HIS A 81 14.99 16.91 6.94
N LEU A 82 15.62 17.15 5.79
CA LEU A 82 16.31 16.11 5.04
C LEU A 82 17.47 15.51 5.86
N GLY A 83 18.14 16.33 6.66
CA GLY A 83 19.11 15.94 7.67
C GLY A 83 18.55 14.92 8.67
N GLY A 84 17.35 15.17 9.19
CA GLY A 84 16.62 14.25 10.06
C GLY A 84 16.27 12.94 9.36
N LEU A 85 15.62 13.02 8.20
CA LEU A 85 15.16 11.84 7.44
C LEU A 85 16.32 10.94 7.02
N ARG A 86 17.39 11.50 6.47
CA ARG A 86 18.55 10.70 6.04
C ARG A 86 19.23 10.02 7.24
N HIS A 87 19.18 10.58 8.44
CA HIS A 87 19.65 9.89 9.64
C HIS A 87 18.70 8.75 10.06
N GLN A 88 17.39 9.03 10.13
CA GLN A 88 16.38 8.05 10.54
C GLN A 88 16.26 6.87 9.58
N LEU A 89 16.32 7.12 8.27
CA LEU A 89 16.19 6.11 7.22
C LEU A 89 17.54 5.56 6.75
N GLY A 90 18.64 5.99 7.39
CA GLY A 90 19.99 5.52 7.07
C GLY A 90 20.48 5.85 5.66
N TRP A 91 19.92 6.88 5.00
CA TRP A 91 20.27 7.21 3.63
C TRP A 91 21.75 7.63 3.51
N PRO A 92 22.51 7.08 2.55
CA PRO A 92 23.87 7.54 2.31
C PRO A 92 23.88 8.94 1.66
N LEU A 93 24.90 9.75 1.97
CA LEU A 93 24.96 11.16 1.54
C LEU A 93 25.00 11.31 0.02
N LEU A 94 25.90 10.58 -0.66
CA LEU A 94 26.08 10.69 -2.12
C LEU A 94 24.80 10.34 -2.91
N PRO A 95 24.12 9.20 -2.66
CA PRO A 95 22.81 8.92 -3.24
C PRO A 95 21.76 10.00 -2.95
N THR A 96 21.76 10.57 -1.73
CA THR A 96 20.80 11.62 -1.36
C THR A 96 21.01 12.88 -2.20
N VAL A 97 22.26 13.34 -2.33
CA VAL A 97 22.60 14.49 -3.17
C VAL A 97 22.29 14.21 -4.63
N LYS A 98 22.60 13.00 -5.13
CA LYS A 98 22.26 12.60 -6.50
C LYS A 98 20.74 12.65 -6.74
N ALA A 99 19.93 12.18 -5.79
CA ALA A 99 18.48 12.21 -5.90
C ALA A 99 17.92 13.65 -5.89
N LEU A 100 18.48 14.54 -5.07
CA LEU A 100 18.10 15.97 -5.07
C LEU A 100 18.44 16.68 -6.39
N LEU A 101 19.55 16.30 -7.02
CA LEU A 101 20.00 16.88 -8.28
C LEU A 101 19.30 16.27 -9.51
N ASP A 102 18.55 15.18 -9.35
CA ASP A 102 17.83 14.54 -10.45
C ASP A 102 16.74 15.48 -10.98
N ARG A 103 16.80 15.80 -12.28
CA ARG A 103 15.82 16.63 -13.00
C ARG A 103 14.95 15.83 -13.97
N SER A 104 14.84 14.52 -13.79
CA SER A 104 13.94 13.67 -14.57
C SER A 104 12.51 14.23 -14.60
N ALA A 105 11.91 14.27 -15.79
CA ALA A 105 10.49 14.61 -15.96
C ALA A 105 9.62 13.41 -15.55
N PHE A 106 8.37 13.66 -15.19
CA PHE A 106 7.44 12.62 -14.73
C PHE A 106 7.27 11.47 -15.75
N PRO A 107 7.00 11.72 -17.05
CA PRO A 107 6.99 10.68 -18.09
C PRO A 107 8.24 9.79 -18.09
N ARG A 108 9.42 10.40 -18.03
CA ARG A 108 10.69 9.67 -18.06
C ARG A 108 10.88 8.83 -16.80
N TRP A 109 10.42 9.32 -15.66
CA TRP A 109 10.43 8.53 -14.44
C TRP A 109 9.47 7.35 -14.55
N LEU A 110 8.23 7.58 -15.00
CA LEU A 110 7.18 6.56 -15.11
C LEU A 110 7.58 5.42 -16.05
N ALA A 111 8.13 5.74 -17.22
CA ALA A 111 8.61 4.75 -18.19
C ALA A 111 9.69 3.80 -17.63
N GLY A 112 10.35 4.18 -16.53
CA GLY A 112 11.34 3.35 -15.83
C GLY A 112 10.96 3.03 -14.38
N ALA A 113 9.71 3.26 -13.97
CA ALA A 113 9.28 3.09 -12.58
C ALA A 113 9.34 1.63 -12.13
N VAL A 114 9.29 0.68 -13.07
CA VAL A 114 9.46 -0.75 -12.83
C VAL A 114 10.80 -1.25 -13.37
N THR A 115 11.42 -2.20 -12.68
CA THR A 115 12.64 -2.85 -13.13
C THR A 115 12.68 -4.32 -12.73
N ALA A 116 13.26 -5.17 -13.56
CA ALA A 116 13.53 -6.57 -13.21
C ALA A 116 14.74 -6.72 -12.27
N ALA A 117 15.62 -5.71 -12.21
CA ALA A 117 16.76 -5.76 -11.31
C ALA A 117 16.30 -5.53 -9.87
N PRO A 118 16.76 -6.35 -8.89
CA PRO A 118 16.50 -6.08 -7.48
C PRO A 118 16.96 -4.66 -7.13
N GLN A 119 16.02 -3.85 -6.62
CA GLN A 119 16.35 -2.53 -6.11
C GLN A 119 16.54 -2.66 -4.59
N PRO A 120 17.64 -2.16 -4.02
CA PRO A 120 17.75 -2.07 -2.58
C PRO A 120 16.66 -1.13 -2.08
N VAL A 121 15.60 -1.69 -1.49
CA VAL A 121 14.52 -0.90 -0.89
C VAL A 121 15.05 -0.20 0.36
N ALA A 122 15.90 -0.89 1.11
CA ALA A 122 16.54 -0.36 2.31
C ALA A 122 17.50 0.80 1.96
N ARG A 123 17.38 1.88 2.73
CA ARG A 123 18.31 3.04 2.72
C ARG A 123 18.39 3.80 1.39
N THR A 124 17.45 3.59 0.47
CA THR A 124 17.37 4.34 -0.79
C THR A 124 16.64 5.67 -0.59
N PRO A 125 17.23 6.81 -1.02
CA PRO A 125 16.59 8.11 -0.93
C PRO A 125 15.30 8.20 -1.75
N LEU A 126 14.21 8.57 -1.08
CA LEU A 126 12.88 8.70 -1.64
C LEU A 126 12.59 10.17 -1.97
N LEU A 127 13.21 10.68 -3.03
CA LEU A 127 13.16 12.10 -3.44
C LEU A 127 12.85 12.28 -4.94
N SER A 128 12.23 11.27 -5.57
CA SER A 128 11.85 11.32 -6.99
C SER A 128 10.34 11.56 -7.15
N TRP A 129 9.75 11.16 -8.27
CA TRP A 129 8.31 11.25 -8.53
C TRP A 129 7.48 10.13 -7.87
N GLY A 130 8.12 9.18 -7.18
CA GLY A 130 7.47 8.06 -6.51
C GLY A 130 8.47 7.01 -6.07
N VAL A 131 8.01 5.82 -5.68
CA VAL A 131 8.86 4.67 -5.33
C VAL A 131 9.01 3.79 -6.57
N ARG A 132 10.26 3.55 -7.01
CA ARG A 132 10.53 2.58 -8.08
C ARG A 132 10.33 1.16 -7.55
N GLN A 133 9.66 0.32 -8.31
CA GLN A 133 9.31 -1.04 -7.93
C GLN A 133 10.25 -2.04 -8.63
N SER A 134 10.79 -2.98 -7.87
CA SER A 134 11.37 -4.19 -8.43
C SER A 134 10.26 -5.20 -8.71
N LEU A 135 10.24 -5.74 -9.93
CA LEU A 135 9.31 -6.80 -10.30
C LEU A 135 9.59 -8.06 -9.47
N HIS A 136 8.53 -8.73 -9.06
CA HIS A 136 8.63 -9.92 -8.22
C HIS A 136 9.35 -11.05 -8.98
N PRO A 137 10.22 -11.83 -8.31
CA PRO A 137 11.06 -12.82 -8.99
C PRO A 137 10.31 -14.04 -9.52
N TRP A 138 9.03 -14.21 -9.16
CA TRP A 138 8.15 -15.26 -9.67
C TRP A 138 7.28 -14.79 -10.85
N LEU A 139 7.40 -13.55 -11.31
CA LEU A 139 6.77 -13.12 -12.55
C LEU A 139 7.52 -13.73 -13.74
N THR A 140 6.76 -14.23 -14.71
CA THR A 140 7.35 -14.76 -15.96
C THR A 140 7.96 -13.63 -16.80
N GLU A 141 8.81 -13.99 -17.77
CA GLU A 141 9.31 -13.03 -18.77
C GLU A 141 8.16 -12.32 -19.51
N ARG A 142 7.08 -13.05 -19.79
CA ARG A 142 5.86 -12.47 -20.38
C ARG A 142 5.24 -11.41 -19.48
N ALA A 143 5.03 -11.71 -18.19
CA ALA A 143 4.45 -10.74 -17.27
C ALA A 143 5.34 -9.51 -17.09
N THR A 144 6.66 -9.70 -16.97
CA THR A 144 7.59 -8.58 -16.83
C THR A 144 7.62 -7.70 -18.08
N ALA A 145 7.54 -8.29 -19.27
CA ALA A 145 7.42 -7.55 -20.53
C ALA A 145 6.12 -6.75 -20.61
N LEU A 146 4.97 -7.38 -20.29
CA LEU A 146 3.66 -6.71 -20.28
C LEU A 146 3.65 -5.53 -19.31
N ILE A 147 4.09 -5.73 -18.06
CA ILE A 147 4.15 -4.64 -17.07
C ILE A 147 5.05 -3.50 -17.57
N ALA A 148 6.22 -3.81 -18.12
CA ALA A 148 7.12 -2.78 -18.61
C ALA A 148 6.56 -2.04 -19.85
N GLU A 149 5.79 -2.72 -20.70
CA GLU A 149 5.09 -2.10 -21.83
C GLU A 149 3.99 -1.16 -21.36
N GLU A 150 3.13 -1.59 -20.43
CA GLU A 150 2.06 -0.75 -19.85
C GLU A 150 2.62 0.52 -19.20
N PHE A 151 3.73 0.42 -18.45
CA PHE A 151 4.38 1.60 -17.87
C PHE A 151 4.97 2.55 -18.91
N ARG A 152 5.48 2.03 -20.04
CA ARG A 152 5.98 2.88 -21.14
C ARG A 152 4.85 3.55 -21.89
N ALA A 153 3.78 2.81 -22.20
CA ALA A 153 2.60 3.34 -22.87
C ALA A 153 1.92 4.42 -22.01
N ALA A 154 1.70 4.14 -20.72
CA ALA A 154 1.16 5.13 -19.79
C ALA A 154 2.02 6.39 -19.70
N ALA A 155 3.35 6.26 -19.84
CA ALA A 155 4.26 7.39 -19.80
C ALA A 155 4.17 8.33 -21.02
N GLU A 156 3.63 7.88 -22.16
CA GLU A 156 3.51 8.72 -23.36
C GLU A 156 2.53 9.88 -23.16
N GLU A 157 1.48 9.66 -22.37
CA GLU A 157 0.41 10.62 -22.10
C GLU A 157 0.42 11.11 -20.64
N ALA A 158 1.40 10.68 -19.83
CA ALA A 158 1.44 10.95 -18.41
C ALA A 158 1.75 12.42 -18.08
N GLU A 159 0.86 13.06 -17.34
CA GLU A 159 1.12 14.34 -16.69
C GLU A 159 1.16 14.17 -15.17
N PRO A 160 2.08 14.87 -14.47
CA PRO A 160 2.09 14.81 -13.03
C PRO A 160 0.87 15.58 -12.49
N ILE A 161 0.25 15.05 -11.43
CA ILE A 161 -0.83 15.72 -10.67
C ILE A 161 -0.45 17.17 -10.29
N ASP A 162 0.82 17.39 -9.93
CA ASP A 162 1.37 18.69 -9.59
C ASP A 162 2.80 18.80 -10.15
N PRO A 163 3.25 19.98 -10.64
CA PRO A 163 4.62 20.16 -11.11
C PRO A 163 5.67 19.96 -10.02
N TRP A 164 5.31 20.10 -8.74
CA TRP A 164 6.17 19.81 -7.61
C TRP A 164 6.07 18.33 -7.23
N ARG A 165 7.22 17.67 -7.20
CA ARG A 165 7.33 16.22 -7.00
C ARG A 165 6.80 15.77 -5.65
N GLY A 166 7.09 16.53 -4.60
CA GLY A 166 6.61 16.22 -3.26
C GLY A 166 5.09 16.27 -3.21
N ARG A 167 4.49 17.33 -3.73
CA ARG A 167 3.03 17.51 -3.82
C ARG A 167 2.36 16.48 -4.72
N HIS A 168 2.98 16.12 -5.84
CA HIS A 168 2.53 15.01 -6.69
C HIS A 168 2.43 13.71 -5.89
N VAL A 169 3.51 13.30 -5.21
CA VAL A 169 3.56 12.06 -4.43
C VAL A 169 2.59 12.07 -3.24
N ASP A 170 2.43 13.22 -2.61
CA ASP A 170 1.52 13.40 -1.48
C ASP A 170 0.05 13.19 -1.89
N ILE A 171 -0.36 13.77 -3.03
CA ILE A 171 -1.72 13.58 -3.57
C ILE A 171 -1.89 12.18 -4.17
N ASP A 172 -0.88 11.66 -4.87
CA ASP A 172 -0.92 10.31 -5.43
C ASP A 172 -1.05 9.25 -4.33
N GLY A 173 -0.35 9.41 -3.21
CA GLY A 173 -0.46 8.54 -2.03
C GLY A 173 -1.88 8.52 -1.45
N VAL A 174 -2.54 9.68 -1.38
CA VAL A 174 -3.96 9.77 -0.96
C VAL A 174 -4.87 9.08 -1.95
N ARG A 175 -4.71 9.31 -3.26
CA ARG A 175 -5.53 8.66 -4.30
C ARG A 175 -5.39 7.14 -4.26
N MET A 176 -4.16 6.65 -4.12
CA MET A 176 -3.87 5.24 -3.99
C MET A 176 -4.50 4.67 -2.72
N GLY A 177 -4.33 5.35 -1.58
CA GLY A 177 -4.90 4.93 -0.31
C GLY A 177 -6.44 4.89 -0.31
N ALA A 178 -7.08 5.86 -0.96
CA ALA A 178 -8.54 5.91 -1.12
C ALA A 178 -9.05 4.74 -1.98
N ARG A 179 -8.38 4.41 -3.08
CA ARG A 179 -8.69 3.21 -3.89
C ARG A 179 -8.57 1.93 -3.08
N HIS A 180 -7.48 1.77 -2.33
CA HIS A 180 -7.31 0.62 -1.44
C HIS A 180 -8.41 0.52 -0.37
N PHE A 181 -8.91 1.65 0.10
CA PHE A 181 -9.99 1.69 1.08
C PHE A 181 -11.35 1.27 0.49
N GLN A 182 -11.61 1.47 -0.80
CA GLN A 182 -12.85 1.02 -1.45
C GLN A 182 -13.09 -0.48 -1.25
N ALA A 183 -12.05 -1.31 -1.40
CA ALA A 183 -12.16 -2.74 -1.13
C ALA A 183 -12.55 -3.07 0.33
N MET A 184 -12.18 -2.22 1.29
CA MET A 184 -12.63 -2.37 2.68
C MET A 184 -14.08 -1.90 2.86
N GLU A 185 -14.48 -0.84 2.16
CA GLU A 185 -15.87 -0.39 2.12
C GLU A 185 -16.79 -1.49 1.57
N ASP A 186 -16.40 -2.15 0.48
CA ASP A 186 -17.17 -3.23 -0.15
C ASP A 186 -17.36 -4.44 0.78
N ILE A 187 -16.32 -4.84 1.51
CA ILE A 187 -16.42 -5.88 2.55
C ILE A 187 -17.40 -5.44 3.64
N GLY A 188 -17.32 -4.18 4.08
CA GLY A 188 -18.23 -3.63 5.07
C GLY A 188 -19.69 -3.68 4.61
N MET A 189 -19.94 -3.27 3.37
CA MET A 189 -21.26 -3.28 2.75
C MET A 189 -21.83 -4.71 2.65
N THR A 190 -21.02 -5.68 2.22
CA THR A 190 -21.42 -7.10 2.15
C THR A 190 -21.76 -7.67 3.53
N LEU A 191 -21.04 -7.26 4.58
CA LEU A 191 -21.32 -7.64 5.97
C LEU A 191 -22.47 -6.82 6.60
N GLY A 192 -23.00 -5.83 5.89
CA GLY A 192 -24.06 -4.94 6.35
C GLY A 192 -23.62 -3.91 7.39
N LEU A 193 -22.32 -3.61 7.50
CA LEU A 193 -21.80 -2.55 8.35
C LEU A 193 -20.99 -1.58 7.49
N PRO A 194 -21.58 -0.46 7.06
CA PRO A 194 -20.87 0.57 6.30
C PRO A 194 -19.59 1.02 7.02
N VAL A 195 -18.51 1.13 6.27
CA VAL A 195 -17.19 1.54 6.75
C VAL A 195 -16.86 2.89 6.14
N ALA A 196 -16.32 3.82 6.92
CA ALA A 196 -15.83 5.10 6.42
C ALA A 196 -14.39 5.38 6.86
N ALA A 197 -13.68 6.11 6.02
CA ALA A 197 -12.37 6.67 6.28
C ALA A 197 -12.45 8.20 6.21
N PRO A 198 -12.80 8.89 7.31
CA PRO A 198 -13.02 10.33 7.29
C PRO A 198 -11.83 11.15 6.78
N PHE A 199 -10.59 10.65 6.93
CA PHE A 199 -9.42 11.39 6.45
C PHE A 199 -9.34 11.47 4.92
N TYR A 200 -10.06 10.64 4.16
CA TYR A 200 -10.18 10.78 2.71
C TYR A 200 -11.30 11.74 2.26
N ASP A 201 -12.02 12.38 3.20
CA ASP A 201 -12.98 13.43 2.86
C ASP A 201 -12.26 14.65 2.26
N ASP A 202 -12.81 15.18 1.16
CA ASP A 202 -12.23 16.31 0.43
C ASP A 202 -11.99 17.52 1.34
N ARG A 203 -12.87 17.80 2.31
CA ARG A 203 -12.71 18.96 3.19
C ARG A 203 -11.55 18.77 4.17
N ILE A 204 -11.30 17.54 4.60
CA ILE A 204 -10.16 17.22 5.46
C ILE A 204 -8.87 17.28 4.63
N LEU A 205 -8.88 16.75 3.42
CA LEU A 205 -7.75 16.83 2.48
C LEU A 205 -7.39 18.28 2.15
N GLU A 206 -8.37 19.09 1.76
CA GLU A 206 -8.17 20.51 1.45
C GLU A 206 -7.62 21.27 2.67
N ALA A 207 -8.22 21.08 3.85
CA ALA A 207 -7.79 21.75 5.07
C ALA A 207 -6.36 21.37 5.46
N THR A 208 -5.99 20.10 5.30
CA THR A 208 -4.65 19.61 5.65
C THR A 208 -3.60 20.02 4.63
N LEU A 209 -3.89 19.96 3.34
CA LEU A 209 -2.99 20.37 2.26
C LEU A 209 -2.81 21.89 2.16
N ALA A 210 -3.70 22.68 2.76
CA ALA A 210 -3.55 24.13 2.92
C ALA A 210 -2.52 24.51 4.02
N VAL A 211 -2.21 23.60 4.95
CA VAL A 211 -1.21 23.85 6.00
C VAL A 211 0.19 23.81 5.39
N ARG A 212 1.06 24.72 5.83
CA ARG A 212 2.45 24.75 5.37
C ARG A 212 3.14 23.43 5.71
N LEU A 213 3.89 22.89 4.76
CA LEU A 213 4.48 21.57 4.89
C LEU A 213 5.31 21.35 6.19
N PRO A 214 6.15 22.29 6.66
CA PRO A 214 6.89 22.13 7.93
C PRO A 214 6.02 22.09 9.20
N GLU A 215 4.78 22.59 9.12
CA GLU A 215 3.80 22.54 10.21
C GLU A 215 2.95 21.28 10.13
N ARG A 216 2.69 20.79 8.91
CA ARG A 216 1.92 19.56 8.66
C ARG A 216 2.67 18.31 9.09
N ILE A 217 3.93 18.16 8.65
CA ILE A 217 4.74 16.96 8.84
C ILE A 217 6.12 17.29 9.43
N SER A 218 6.72 16.33 10.13
CA SER A 218 8.04 16.51 10.76
C SER A 218 8.79 15.19 10.84
N PRO A 219 10.12 15.17 10.60
CA PRO A 219 10.91 13.98 10.88
C PRO A 219 11.02 13.70 12.39
N TRP A 220 10.89 14.71 13.25
CA TRP A 220 11.13 14.56 14.69
C TRP A 220 9.86 14.34 15.52
N ARG A 221 8.69 14.69 14.96
CA ARG A 221 7.40 14.61 15.68
C ARG A 221 6.43 13.76 14.91
N TYR A 222 5.82 12.80 15.60
CA TYR A 222 4.78 11.96 15.01
C TYR A 222 3.49 12.76 14.82
N LYS A 223 3.06 12.93 13.55
CA LYS A 223 1.80 13.59 13.14
C LYS A 223 1.51 14.93 13.86
N PRO A 224 2.41 15.92 13.79
CA PRO A 224 2.33 17.12 14.62
C PRO A 224 1.04 17.92 14.41
N LEU A 225 0.56 18.02 13.16
CA LEU A 225 -0.70 18.71 12.87
C LEU A 225 -1.91 17.98 13.49
N LEU A 226 -1.97 16.65 13.40
CA LEU A 226 -3.06 15.88 13.97
C LEU A 226 -3.06 15.96 15.51
N VAL A 227 -1.87 15.92 16.12
CA VAL A 227 -1.72 16.10 17.58
C VAL A 227 -2.27 17.45 18.01
N GLU A 228 -1.94 18.52 17.28
CA GLU A 228 -2.45 19.84 17.61
C GLU A 228 -3.96 19.96 17.38
N ALA A 229 -4.46 19.43 16.26
CA ALA A 229 -5.89 19.45 15.94
C ALA A 229 -6.75 18.67 16.95
N MET A 230 -6.21 17.62 17.57
CA MET A 230 -6.91 16.78 18.54
C MET A 230 -6.73 17.22 20.00
N ARG A 231 -5.97 18.28 20.26
CA ARG A 231 -5.78 18.83 21.61
C ARG A 231 -7.13 19.24 22.22
N GLY A 232 -7.43 18.75 23.41
CA GLY A 232 -8.71 18.99 24.08
C GLY A 232 -9.90 18.19 23.52
N VAL A 233 -9.70 17.42 22.44
CA VAL A 233 -10.71 16.50 21.88
C VAL A 233 -10.50 15.07 22.39
N VAL A 234 -9.24 14.62 22.43
CA VAL A 234 -8.87 13.29 22.92
C VAL A 234 -8.04 13.38 24.22
N PRO A 235 -7.98 12.33 25.04
CA PRO A 235 -7.12 12.31 26.22
C PRO A 235 -5.65 12.57 25.88
N ASP A 236 -4.97 13.38 26.71
CA ASP A 236 -3.56 13.76 26.50
C ASP A 236 -2.61 12.55 26.37
N ALA A 237 -2.93 11.43 27.02
CA ALA A 237 -2.18 10.19 26.91
C ALA A 237 -2.13 9.64 25.46
N LEU A 238 -3.18 9.86 24.66
CA LEU A 238 -3.19 9.46 23.24
C LEU A 238 -2.32 10.38 22.38
N LEU A 239 -2.23 11.66 22.74
CA LEU A 239 -1.40 12.66 22.07
C LEU A 239 0.10 12.44 22.34
N ALA A 240 0.45 11.92 23.51
CA ALA A 240 1.81 11.63 23.92
C ALA A 240 2.35 10.28 23.40
N ARG A 241 1.51 9.46 22.75
CA ARG A 241 1.90 8.12 22.30
C ARG A 241 2.93 8.21 21.16
N THR A 242 4.09 7.60 21.39
CA THR A 242 5.19 7.52 20.41
C THR A 242 5.32 6.15 19.74
N THR A 243 4.61 5.14 20.24
CA THR A 243 4.65 3.78 19.70
C THR A 243 3.49 3.54 18.74
N LYS A 244 3.76 2.91 17.59
CA LYS A 244 2.75 2.37 16.67
C LYS A 244 3.15 0.92 16.38
N ASP A 245 2.18 0.01 16.41
CA ASP A 245 2.44 -1.37 16.06
C ASP A 245 2.60 -1.51 14.54
N HIS A 246 3.46 -2.44 14.14
CA HIS A 246 3.66 -2.81 12.75
C HIS A 246 3.16 -4.24 12.58
N MET A 247 2.15 -4.43 11.73
CA MET A 247 1.50 -5.73 11.48
C MET A 247 2.41 -6.75 10.77
N ALA A 248 3.70 -6.45 10.60
CA ALA A 248 4.66 -7.31 9.94
C ALA A 248 4.80 -8.66 10.65
N SER A 249 4.77 -8.70 12.00
CA SER A 249 4.80 -9.97 12.74
C SER A 249 3.61 -10.85 12.35
N ASP A 250 2.40 -10.29 12.31
CA ASP A 250 1.19 -11.02 11.94
C ASP A 250 1.22 -11.53 10.50
N GLU A 251 1.83 -10.79 9.57
CA GLU A 251 2.00 -11.24 8.19
C GLU A 251 2.91 -12.47 8.12
N HIS A 252 4.05 -12.46 8.84
CA HIS A 252 4.96 -13.61 8.89
C HIS A 252 4.34 -14.83 9.58
N GLN A 253 3.55 -14.61 10.64
CA GLN A 253 2.79 -15.69 11.28
C GLN A 253 1.75 -16.26 10.30
N GLY A 254 1.06 -15.40 9.54
CA GLY A 254 0.10 -15.80 8.52
C GLY A 254 0.72 -16.63 7.39
N LEU A 255 1.89 -16.23 6.89
CA LEU A 255 2.64 -17.03 5.91
C LEU A 255 2.92 -18.45 6.41
N ARG A 256 3.26 -18.59 7.69
CA ARG A 256 3.57 -19.89 8.29
C ARG A 256 2.32 -20.71 8.60
N GLU A 257 1.28 -20.09 9.12
CA GLU A 257 0.03 -20.75 9.52
C GLU A 257 -0.80 -21.19 8.31
N HIS A 258 -0.86 -20.34 7.28
CA HIS A 258 -1.66 -20.58 6.07
C HIS A 258 -0.80 -21.06 4.88
N ALA A 259 0.40 -21.58 5.14
CA ALA A 259 1.26 -22.19 4.11
C ALA A 259 0.55 -23.28 3.28
N PRO A 260 -0.26 -24.19 3.87
CA PRO A 260 -1.01 -25.17 3.07
C PRO A 260 -2.04 -24.54 2.13
N GLU A 261 -2.78 -23.53 2.61
CA GLU A 261 -3.79 -22.82 1.82
C GLU A 261 -3.15 -22.02 0.66
N LEU A 262 -2.01 -21.37 0.92
CA LEU A 262 -1.19 -20.75 -0.12
C LEU A 262 -0.70 -21.78 -1.13
N ALA A 263 -0.27 -22.97 -0.69
CA ALA A 263 0.18 -24.03 -1.58
C ALA A 263 -0.97 -24.52 -2.50
N GLU A 264 -2.18 -24.68 -1.96
CA GLU A 264 -3.37 -25.03 -2.76
C GLU A 264 -3.71 -23.94 -3.78
N LEU A 265 -3.65 -22.66 -3.38
CA LEU A 265 -3.84 -21.51 -4.26
C LEU A 265 -2.88 -21.55 -5.45
N TRP A 266 -1.59 -21.84 -5.20
CA TRP A 266 -0.55 -21.87 -6.22
C TRP A 266 -0.60 -23.13 -7.10
N ALA A 267 -0.97 -24.28 -6.54
CA ALA A 267 -1.12 -25.52 -7.30
C ALA A 267 -2.17 -25.39 -8.41
N GLY A 268 -3.25 -24.67 -8.14
CA GLY A 268 -4.33 -24.40 -9.10
C GLY A 268 -4.28 -23.02 -9.76
N SER A 269 -3.14 -22.31 -9.75
CA SER A 269 -3.10 -20.88 -10.09
C SER A 269 -3.62 -20.55 -11.49
N ARG A 270 -4.59 -19.64 -11.57
CA ARG A 270 -5.10 -19.03 -12.80
C ARG A 270 -4.07 -18.09 -13.41
N LEU A 271 -3.36 -17.30 -12.60
CA LEU A 271 -2.26 -16.47 -13.08
C LEU A 271 -1.19 -17.30 -13.80
N ALA A 272 -0.88 -18.50 -13.29
CA ALA A 272 0.06 -19.42 -13.93
C ALA A 272 -0.49 -20.00 -15.24
N GLN A 273 -1.79 -20.30 -15.31
CA GLN A 273 -2.46 -20.74 -16.54
C GLN A 273 -2.41 -19.67 -17.64
N HIS A 274 -2.47 -18.39 -17.27
CA HIS A 274 -2.25 -17.26 -18.19
C HIS A 274 -0.76 -16.95 -18.47
N GLY A 275 0.15 -17.74 -17.90
CA GLY A 275 1.60 -17.58 -18.07
C GLY A 275 2.15 -16.31 -17.43
N LEU A 276 1.53 -15.80 -16.36
CA LEU A 276 1.94 -14.57 -15.68
C LEU A 276 2.87 -14.82 -14.49
N VAL A 277 2.73 -15.96 -13.82
CA VAL A 277 3.57 -16.34 -12.66
C VAL A 277 4.15 -17.75 -12.81
N ASP A 278 5.31 -17.99 -12.21
CA ASP A 278 5.87 -19.32 -11.99
C ASP A 278 5.26 -19.93 -10.71
N SER A 279 4.23 -20.76 -10.88
CA SER A 279 3.58 -21.45 -9.76
C SER A 279 4.51 -22.42 -9.02
N ARG A 280 5.54 -22.98 -9.66
CA ARG A 280 6.49 -23.88 -8.99
C ARG A 280 7.37 -23.10 -8.03
N GLN A 281 7.76 -21.88 -8.39
CA GLN A 281 8.48 -21.00 -7.48
C GLN A 281 7.61 -20.56 -6.30
N LEU A 282 6.35 -20.17 -6.55
CA LEU A 282 5.41 -19.81 -5.49
C LEU A 282 5.11 -20.98 -4.53
N LEU A 283 4.98 -22.21 -5.03
CA LEU A 283 4.84 -23.42 -4.21
C LEU A 283 6.05 -23.65 -3.29
N ARG A 284 7.27 -23.43 -3.79
CA ARG A 284 8.49 -23.50 -2.96
C ARG A 284 8.49 -22.42 -1.88
N LEU A 285 8.11 -21.19 -2.23
CA LEU A 285 8.03 -20.08 -1.26
C LEU A 285 6.95 -20.32 -0.19
N ALA A 286 5.83 -20.95 -0.53
CA ALA A 286 4.81 -21.33 0.45
C ALA A 286 5.34 -22.36 1.47
N ALA A 287 6.27 -23.23 1.07
CA ALA A 287 6.95 -24.15 1.98
C ALA A 287 8.07 -23.48 2.81
N GLU A 288 8.47 -22.26 2.47
CA GLU A 288 9.55 -21.48 3.10
C GLU A 288 9.05 -20.10 3.57
N PRO A 289 8.16 -20.04 4.58
CA PRO A 289 7.50 -18.79 5.00
C PRO A 289 8.44 -17.71 5.57
N PHE A 290 9.71 -18.06 5.82
CA PHE A 290 10.76 -17.14 6.27
C PHE A 290 11.81 -16.86 5.18
N SER A 291 11.51 -17.18 3.92
CA SER A 291 12.41 -16.92 2.81
C SER A 291 12.75 -15.43 2.73
N PRO A 292 14.04 -15.06 2.59
CA PRO A 292 14.43 -13.66 2.37
C PRO A 292 13.72 -13.03 1.17
N VAL A 293 13.35 -13.84 0.17
CA VAL A 293 12.56 -13.40 -0.97
C VAL A 293 11.21 -12.82 -0.54
N LEU A 294 10.52 -13.45 0.42
CA LEU A 294 9.21 -12.97 0.92
C LEU A 294 9.33 -11.71 1.77
N VAL A 295 10.51 -11.45 2.35
CA VAL A 295 10.81 -10.21 3.09
C VAL A 295 11.01 -9.04 2.13
N GLU A 296 11.68 -9.29 0.99
CA GLU A 296 11.94 -8.27 -0.03
C GLU A 296 10.73 -8.03 -0.95
N HIS A 297 9.93 -9.08 -1.16
CA HIS A 297 8.83 -9.12 -2.11
C HIS A 297 7.60 -9.76 -1.45
N SER A 298 6.63 -8.96 -1.02
CA SER A 298 5.38 -9.48 -0.44
C SER A 298 4.55 -10.21 -1.49
N ILE A 299 4.06 -11.40 -1.15
CA ILE A 299 3.13 -12.16 -2.01
C ILE A 299 1.71 -11.59 -2.01
N SER A 300 1.42 -10.61 -1.13
CA SER A 300 0.08 -10.02 -0.97
C SER A 300 -0.54 -9.56 -2.29
N SER A 301 0.24 -8.89 -3.14
CA SER A 301 -0.22 -8.42 -4.46
C SER A 301 -0.52 -9.57 -5.42
N THR A 302 0.25 -10.66 -5.36
CA THR A 302 0.04 -11.85 -6.19
C THR A 302 -1.17 -12.65 -5.72
N VAL A 303 -1.37 -12.77 -4.41
CA VAL A 303 -2.58 -13.35 -3.80
C VAL A 303 -3.81 -12.54 -4.20
N ALA A 304 -3.73 -11.21 -4.14
CA ALA A 304 -4.81 -10.34 -4.57
C ALA A 304 -5.15 -10.52 -6.06
N GLY A 305 -4.14 -10.57 -6.94
CA GLY A 305 -4.32 -10.84 -8.36
C GLY A 305 -4.98 -12.19 -8.64
N GLU A 306 -4.53 -13.24 -7.96
CA GLU A 306 -5.05 -14.60 -8.14
C GLU A 306 -6.50 -14.74 -7.64
N THR A 307 -6.81 -14.20 -6.45
CA THR A 307 -8.16 -14.25 -5.87
C THR A 307 -9.15 -13.39 -6.65
N TRP A 308 -8.72 -12.20 -7.11
CA TRP A 308 -9.51 -11.34 -7.99
C TRP A 308 -9.83 -12.04 -9.31
N LEU A 309 -8.82 -12.63 -9.98
CA LEU A 309 -9.01 -13.30 -11.27
C LEU A 309 -10.01 -14.46 -11.15
N ARG A 310 -9.91 -15.28 -10.10
CA ARG A 310 -10.88 -16.35 -9.83
C ARG A 310 -12.30 -15.82 -9.64
N THR A 311 -12.44 -14.71 -8.93
CA THR A 311 -13.75 -14.08 -8.69
C THR A 311 -14.33 -13.52 -9.98
N ALA A 312 -13.51 -12.85 -10.78
CA ALA A 312 -13.87 -12.30 -12.08
C ALA A 312 -14.31 -13.39 -13.07
N GLU A 313 -13.58 -14.51 -13.18
CA GLU A 313 -13.94 -15.64 -14.05
C GLU A 313 -15.29 -16.27 -13.67
N ASN A 314 -15.62 -16.30 -12.37
CA ASN A 314 -16.88 -16.85 -11.88
C ASN A 314 -18.06 -15.87 -12.09
N ALA A 315 -17.80 -14.57 -11.97
CA ALA A 315 -18.81 -13.53 -12.12
C ALA A 315 -19.11 -13.21 -13.60
N TRP A 316 -18.10 -13.29 -14.47
CA TRP A 316 -18.23 -13.12 -15.92
C TRP A 316 -17.99 -14.46 -16.62
N PRO A 317 -19.00 -15.37 -16.68
CA PRO A 317 -18.85 -16.61 -17.42
C PRO A 317 -18.44 -16.28 -18.86
N ALA A 318 -17.47 -17.03 -19.38
CA ALA A 318 -16.99 -16.85 -20.75
C ALA A 318 -18.17 -16.77 -21.73
N PRO A 319 -18.14 -15.87 -22.74
CA PRO A 319 -19.17 -15.86 -23.76
C PRO A 319 -19.31 -17.27 -24.30
N GLN A 320 -20.51 -17.86 -24.19
CA GLN A 320 -20.83 -19.07 -24.91
C GLN A 320 -20.73 -18.70 -26.39
N LEU A 321 -19.60 -19.00 -27.01
CA LEU A 321 -19.48 -19.04 -28.46
C LEU A 321 -20.33 -20.22 -28.91
N THR A 322 -21.63 -19.98 -29.05
CA THR A 322 -22.53 -20.85 -29.81
C THR A 322 -22.04 -20.86 -31.25
N LEU A 323 -21.37 -21.95 -31.63
CA LEU A 323 -21.22 -22.39 -33.02
C LEU A 323 -22.50 -23.07 -33.50
#